data_AF-A0A252DPJ2-F1
#
_entry.id   AF-A0A252DPJ2-F1
#
_cell.length_a   1.000
_cell.length_b   1.000
_cell.length_c   1.000
_cell.angle_alpha   90.00
_cell.angle_beta   90.00
_cell.angle_gamma   90.00
#
_symmetry.space_group_name_H-M   'P 1'
#
loop_
_entity.id
_entity.type
_entity.pdbx_description
1 polymer ?
#
loop_
_entity_poly.entity_id
_entity_poly.type
_entity_poly.pdbx_seq_one_letter_code
_entity_poly.pdbx_strand_id
1 'polypeptide(L)'
;MKLLFDHNLSPRLVDRLADIYSNSQHIFVLGLDQADDLTVWEYAQQGGFTVITRDADFNELSVLRGFPPKVIWIRRGNCSTNQIEEILRSHLEDV
;
A
#
# COMPACT_ATOMS: atom_id res chain seq x y z
N MET A 1 6.31 8.73 -6.07
CA MET A 1 6.20 8.13 -4.72
C MET A 1 6.38 6.62 -4.82
N LYS A 2 6.78 5.93 -3.73
CA LYS A 2 6.84 4.45 -3.66
C LYS A 2 5.65 3.90 -2.88
N LEU A 3 4.94 2.92 -3.43
CA LEU A 3 3.81 2.28 -2.78
C LEU A 3 4.23 0.94 -2.17
N LEU A 4 3.70 0.64 -0.99
CA LEU A 4 3.76 -0.69 -0.40
C LEU A 4 2.34 -1.26 -0.35
N PHE A 5 2.08 -2.29 -1.14
CA PHE A 5 0.78 -2.95 -1.21
C PHE A 5 0.65 -4.03 -0.13
N ASP A 6 -0.44 -4.00 0.62
CA ASP A 6 -0.80 -5.01 1.62
C ASP A 6 -1.09 -6.40 0.99
N HIS A 7 -1.28 -7.41 1.84
CA HIS A 7 -1.56 -8.79 1.42
C HIS A 7 -2.91 -8.94 0.70
N ASN A 8 -3.88 -8.08 1.00
CA ASN A 8 -5.24 -8.13 0.45
C ASN A 8 -5.35 -7.45 -0.92
N LEU A 9 -4.24 -6.93 -1.42
CA LEU A 9 -4.08 -6.39 -2.76
C LEU A 9 -3.37 -7.38 -3.67
N SER A 10 -3.45 -7.15 -4.98
CA SER A 10 -2.79 -8.04 -5.93
C SER A 10 -1.33 -7.65 -6.12
N PRO A 11 -0.37 -8.60 -6.07
CA PRO A 11 1.03 -8.33 -6.39
C PRO A 11 1.24 -7.74 -7.79
N ARG A 12 0.32 -8.05 -8.72
CA ARG A 12 0.34 -7.52 -10.09
C ARG A 12 0.22 -6.00 -10.17
N LEU A 13 -0.27 -5.34 -9.11
CA LEU A 13 -0.33 -3.88 -9.06
C LEU A 13 1.06 -3.25 -9.12
N VAL A 14 2.10 -3.92 -8.61
CA VAL A 14 3.48 -3.43 -8.67
C VAL A 14 3.91 -3.22 -10.11
N ASP A 15 3.76 -4.24 -10.95
CA ASP A 15 4.16 -4.17 -12.35
C ASP A 15 3.26 -3.22 -13.15
N ARG A 16 1.95 -3.23 -12.86
CA ARG A 16 0.96 -2.44 -13.59
C ARG A 16 1.04 -0.95 -13.31
N LEU A 17 1.62 -0.56 -12.17
CA LEU A 17 1.77 0.84 -11.77
C LEU A 17 3.22 1.31 -11.80
N ALA A 18 4.15 0.47 -12.27
CA ALA A 18 5.59 0.78 -12.28
C ALA A 18 5.94 2.01 -13.13
N ASP A 19 5.11 2.34 -14.13
CA ASP A 19 5.25 3.51 -14.98
C ASP A 19 5.04 4.83 -14.22
N ILE A 20 4.26 4.83 -13.14
CA ILE A 20 3.96 6.03 -12.34
C ILE A 20 4.57 5.95 -10.94
N TYR A 21 4.42 4.80 -10.29
CA TYR A 21 4.90 4.53 -8.94
C TYR A 21 6.09 3.56 -9.00
N SER A 22 7.18 4.02 -9.61
CA SER A 22 8.43 3.24 -9.70
C SER A 22 8.93 2.81 -8.31
N ASN A 23 9.54 1.63 -8.23
CA ASN A 23 10.05 1.02 -7.00
C ASN A 23 8.98 0.74 -5.92
N SER A 24 7.70 0.67 -6.32
CA SER A 24 6.66 0.11 -5.45
C SER A 24 6.88 -1.37 -5.23
N GLN A 25 6.39 -1.88 -4.10
CA GLN A 25 6.58 -3.26 -3.70
C GLN A 25 5.30 -3.82 -3.08
N HIS A 26 5.23 -5.14 -3.00
CA HIS A 26 4.13 -5.84 -2.37
C HIS A 26 4.68 -6.68 -1.22
N ILE A 27 4.00 -6.72 -0.07
CA ILE A 27 4.54 -7.40 1.12
C ILE A 27 4.84 -8.88 0.88
N PHE A 28 4.04 -9.57 0.06
CA PHE A 28 4.34 -10.93 -0.40
C PHE A 28 5.70 -11.07 -1.12
N VAL A 29 6.06 -10.15 -2.02
CA VAL A 29 7.35 -10.22 -2.74
C VAL A 29 8.53 -10.00 -1.79
N LEU A 30 8.28 -9.29 -0.69
CA LEU A 30 9.24 -9.04 0.37
C LEU A 30 9.36 -10.18 1.40
N GLY A 31 8.52 -11.21 1.30
CA GLY A 31 8.42 -12.25 2.33
C GLY A 31 7.90 -11.71 3.67
N LEU A 32 7.17 -10.59 3.64
CA LEU A 32 6.52 -9.95 4.79
C LEU A 32 5.03 -10.29 4.87
N ASP A 33 4.55 -11.29 4.12
CA ASP A 33 3.15 -11.73 4.15
C ASP A 33 2.74 -12.38 5.48
N GLN A 34 3.71 -12.91 6.24
CA GLN A 34 3.52 -13.42 7.60
C GLN A 34 4.05 -12.47 8.68
N ALA A 35 4.57 -11.31 8.30
CA ALA A 35 5.04 -10.32 9.25
C ALA A 35 3.84 -9.63 9.91
N ASP A 36 4.02 -9.21 11.15
CA ASP A 36 3.01 -8.40 11.84
C ASP A 36 2.96 -6.98 11.27
N ASP A 37 1.82 -6.32 11.46
CA ASP A 37 1.58 -4.99 10.90
C ASP A 37 2.63 -3.96 11.36
N LEU A 38 3.21 -4.13 12.54
CA LEU A 38 4.27 -3.26 13.04
C LEU A 38 5.57 -3.43 12.23
N THR A 39 5.96 -4.66 11.90
CA THR A 39 7.14 -4.91 11.05
C THR A 39 6.93 -4.31 9.65
N VAL A 40 5.74 -4.49 9.08
CA VAL A 40 5.38 -3.88 7.78
C VAL A 40 5.40 -2.35 7.87
N TRP A 41 4.89 -1.79 8.96
CA TRP A 41 4.90 -0.36 9.24
C TRP A 41 6.32 0.20 9.31
N GLU A 42 7.21 -0.44 10.07
CA GLU A 42 8.62 -0.03 10.19
C GLU A 42 9.36 -0.14 8.87
N TYR A 43 9.11 -1.21 8.10
CA TYR A 43 9.66 -1.36 6.76
C TYR A 43 9.21 -0.22 5.84
N ALA A 44 7.92 0.10 5.84
CA ALA A 44 7.36 1.20 5.07
C ALA A 44 7.97 2.55 5.49
N GLN A 45 8.13 2.77 6.80
CA GLN A 45 8.72 3.98 7.36
C GLN A 45 10.17 4.16 6.91
N GLN A 46 11.01 3.14 7.13
CA GLN A 46 12.44 3.16 6.79
C GLN A 46 12.65 3.28 5.28
N GLY A 47 11.80 2.63 4.49
CA GLY A 47 11.86 2.66 3.04
C GLY A 47 11.22 3.89 2.39
N GLY A 48 10.57 4.77 3.15
CA GLY A 48 9.85 5.93 2.61
C GLY A 48 8.72 5.51 1.67
N PHE A 49 7.99 4.44 2.03
CA PHE A 49 6.83 3.95 1.31
C PHE A 49 5.55 4.57 1.85
N THR A 50 4.55 4.65 0.97
CA THR A 50 3.16 4.89 1.31
C THR A 50 2.44 3.55 1.30
N VAL A 51 1.84 3.17 2.42
CA VAL A 51 1.11 1.91 2.54
C VAL A 51 -0.24 2.05 1.87
N ILE A 52 -0.50 1.20 0.87
CA ILE A 52 -1.81 1.04 0.26
C ILE A 52 -2.45 -0.19 0.87
N THR A 53 -3.58 0.00 1.53
CA THR A 53 -4.26 -1.07 2.25
C THR A 53 -5.76 -1.08 2.04
N ARG A 54 -6.38 -2.23 2.20
CA ARG A 54 -7.83 -2.39 2.32
C ARG A 54 -8.28 -2.68 3.75
N ASP A 55 -7.35 -2.97 4.64
CA ASP A 55 -7.60 -3.31 6.03
C ASP A 55 -7.63 -2.08 6.92
N ALA A 56 -8.47 -2.12 7.95
CA ALA A 56 -8.60 -1.03 8.90
C ALA A 56 -7.37 -0.93 9.83
N ASP A 57 -6.68 -2.03 10.08
CA ASP A 57 -5.62 -2.15 11.08
C ASP A 57 -4.44 -1.20 10.80
N PHE A 58 -4.03 -1.06 9.53
CA PHE A 58 -3.01 -0.09 9.12
C PHE A 58 -3.46 1.36 9.28
N ASN A 59 -4.76 1.64 9.09
CA ASN A 59 -5.31 2.96 9.33
C ASN A 59 -5.34 3.29 10.83
N GLU A 60 -5.70 2.33 11.69
CA GLU A 60 -5.62 2.47 13.14
C GLU A 60 -4.18 2.72 13.61
N LEU A 61 -3.21 1.96 13.06
CA LEU A 61 -1.78 2.19 13.29
C LEU A 61 -1.36 3.61 12.89
N SER A 62 -1.86 4.11 11.76
CA SER A 62 -1.58 5.48 11.33
C SER A 62 -2.16 6.55 12.26
N VAL A 63 -3.34 6.31 12.83
CA VAL A 63 -3.92 7.21 13.83
C VAL A 63 -3.11 7.17 15.12
N LEU A 64 -2.66 6.00 15.55
CA LEU A 64 -1.93 5.80 16.80
C LEU A 64 -0.48 6.33 16.73
N ARG A 65 0.23 6.07 15.63
CA ARG A 65 1.66 6.40 15.47
C ARG A 65 1.92 7.68 14.68
N GLY A 66 0.90 8.21 14.00
CA GLY A 66 1.03 9.36 13.13
C GLY A 66 1.82 9.06 11.85
N PHE A 67 2.28 10.12 11.20
CA PHE A 67 3.14 10.04 10.02
C PHE A 67 4.61 10.14 10.43
N PRO A 68 5.56 9.44 9.76
CA PRO A 68 5.41 8.48 8.65
C PRO A 68 5.29 7.00 9.07
N PRO A 69 4.86 6.08 8.15
CA PRO A 69 4.45 6.26 6.74
C PRO A 69 3.06 6.90 6.52
N LYS A 70 2.81 7.37 5.29
CA LYS A 70 1.45 7.72 4.83
C LYS A 70 0.69 6.41 4.57
N VAL A 71 -0.58 6.37 4.97
CA VAL A 71 -1.48 5.25 4.71
C VAL A 71 -2.63 5.70 3.82
N ILE A 72 -2.88 4.97 2.75
CA ILE A 72 -4.02 5.17 1.85
C ILE A 72 -4.91 3.95 1.97
N TRP A 73 -6.08 4.15 2.56
CA TRP A 73 -7.06 3.10 2.77
C TRP A 73 -8.10 3.10 1.64
N ILE A 74 -8.08 2.03 0.82
CA ILE A 74 -9.03 1.85 -0.28
C ILE A 74 -10.34 1.26 0.26
N ARG A 75 -11.26 2.15 0.63
CA ARG A 75 -12.61 1.81 1.12
C ARG A 75 -13.58 1.49 -0.01
N ARG A 76 -13.29 0.44 -0.77
CA ARG A 76 -14.19 -0.10 -1.80
C ARG A 76 -14.53 -1.54 -1.45
N GLY A 77 -15.76 -1.98 -1.72
CA GLY A 77 -16.17 -3.39 -1.62
C GLY A 77 -15.47 -4.26 -2.68
N ASN A 78 -16.07 -5.36 -3.12
CA ASN A 78 -15.49 -6.21 -4.18
C ASN A 78 -15.00 -5.38 -5.37
N CYS A 79 -13.69 -5.34 -5.56
CA CYS A 79 -13.04 -4.58 -6.61
C CYS A 79 -11.97 -5.43 -7.27
N SER A 80 -11.91 -5.38 -8.59
CA SER A 80 -10.87 -6.06 -9.34
C SER A 80 -9.56 -5.27 -9.26
N THR A 81 -8.45 -5.95 -9.53
CA THR A 81 -7.13 -5.31 -9.64
C THR A 81 -7.14 -4.13 -10.61
N ASN A 82 -7.89 -4.23 -11.73
CA ASN A 82 -8.03 -3.14 -12.70
C ASN A 82 -8.66 -1.89 -12.08
N GLN A 83 -9.68 -2.06 -11.23
CA GLN A 83 -10.37 -0.93 -10.62
C GLN A 83 -9.50 -0.26 -9.55
N ILE A 84 -8.69 -1.03 -8.83
CA ILE A 84 -7.73 -0.49 -7.87
C ILE A 84 -6.65 0.31 -8.61
N GLU A 85 -6.13 -0.25 -9.71
CA GLU A 85 -5.19 0.47 -10.57
C GLU A 85 -5.79 1.79 -11.09
N GLU A 86 -7.02 1.76 -11.61
CA GLU A 86 -7.71 2.95 -12.13
C GLU A 86 -7.85 4.03 -11.06
N ILE A 87 -8.25 3.66 -9.83
CA ILE A 87 -8.34 4.59 -8.69
C ILE A 87 -6.97 5.21 -8.39
N LEU A 88 -5.91 4.40 -8.32
CA LEU A 88 -4.58 4.89 -8.03
C LEU A 88 -4.01 5.77 -9.16
N ARG A 89 -4.46 5.55 -10.40
CA ARG A 89 -4.12 6.36 -11.58
C ARG A 89 -4.96 7.63 -11.70
N SER A 90 -6.19 7.65 -11.23
CA SER A 90 -7.07 8.83 -11.31
C SER A 90 -6.79 9.83 -10.18
N HIS A 91 -6.17 9.38 -9.09
CA HIS A 91 -5.90 10.17 -7.89
C HIS A 91 -4.41 10.47 -7.68
N LEU A 92 -3.61 10.64 -8.75
CA LEU A 92 -2.16 10.87 -8.63
C LEU A 92 -1.78 12.07 -7.75
N GLU A 93 -2.63 13.10 -7.70
CA GLU A 93 -2.39 14.32 -6.93
C GLU A 93 -2.75 14.16 -5.45
N ASP A 94 -3.61 13.19 -5.11
CA ASP A 94 -4.04 12.90 -3.72
C ASP A 94 -3.11 11.88 -3.02
N VAL A 95 -2.32 11.15 -3.82
CA VAL A 95 -1.51 9.99 -3.43
C VAL A 95 -0.09 10.40 -3.07
#